data_AF-A0A939G5Y7-F1
#
_entry.id   AF-A0A939G5Y7-F1
#
_cell.length_a   1.000
_cell.length_b   1.000
_cell.length_c   1.000
_cell.angle_alpha   90.00
_cell.angle_beta   90.00
_cell.angle_gamma   90.00
#
_symmetry.space_group_name_H-M   'P 1'
#
loop_
_entity.id
_entity.type
_entity.pdbx_description
1 polymer ?
#
loop_
_entity_poly.entity_id
_entity_poly.type
_entity_poly.pdbx_seq_one_letter_code
_entity_poly.pdbx_strand_id
1 'polypeptide(L)' 'MNYRRIHQIAEVPYTISGKKMGTPVKKILMGQQPDRVASPDTMRNPDSLKAFQAFEV' A
#
# COMPACT_ATOMS: atom_id res chain seq x y z
N MET A 1 15.96 16.91 4.37
CA MET A 1 14.81 15.98 4.41
C MET A 1 15.29 14.73 5.13
N ASN A 2 14.90 14.55 6.39
CA ASN A 2 15.48 13.52 7.26
C ASN A 2 14.52 12.34 7.36
N TYR A 3 14.78 11.28 6.60
CA TYR A 3 14.02 10.04 6.68
C TYR A 3 14.58 9.17 7.81
N ARG A 4 13.72 8.63 8.68
CA ARG A 4 14.13 7.66 9.71
C ARG A 4 14.40 6.27 9.13
N ARG A 5 13.63 5.85 8.13
CA ARG A 5 13.76 4.55 7.45
C ARG A 5 13.33 4.66 5.98
N ILE A 6 13.92 3.83 5.14
CA ILE A 6 13.56 3.65 3.73
C ILE A 6 13.46 2.14 3.49
N HIS A 7 12.33 1.69 2.96
CA HIS A 7 12.10 0.28 2.64
C HIS A 7 11.99 0.11 1.13
N GLN A 8 12.71 -0.87 0.59
CA GLN A 8 12.52 -1.27 -0.80
C GLN A 8 11.22 -2.08 -0.90
N ILE A 9 10.47 -1.82 -1.96
CA ILE A 9 9.24 -2.55 -2.30
C ILE A 9 9.37 -3.09 -3.72
N ALA A 10 8.70 -4.21 -4.00
CA ALA A 10 8.67 -4.79 -5.33
C ALA A 10 7.89 -3.91 -6.31
N GLU A 11 6.78 -3.33 -5.86
CA GLU A 11 5.91 -2.50 -6.70
C GLU A 11 5.18 -1.43 -5.88
N VAL A 12 4.98 -0.25 -6.47
CA VAL A 12 4.13 0.81 -5.89
C VAL A 12 2.66 0.51 -6.22
N PRO A 13 1.75 0.48 -5.25
CA PRO A 13 0.33 0.20 -5.50
C PRO A 13 -0.36 1.35 -6.24
N TYR A 14 -0.97 1.01 -7.38
CA TYR A 14 -1.75 1.92 -8.23
C TYR A 14 -3.14 1.39 -8.51
N THR A 15 -4.11 2.29 -8.69
CA THR A 15 -5.40 1.96 -9.29
C THR A 15 -5.23 1.59 -10.77
N ILE A 16 -6.26 0.97 -11.37
CA ILE A 16 -6.29 0.70 -12.82
C ILE A 16 -6.06 2.00 -13.61
N SER A 17 -6.67 3.11 -13.17
CA SER A 17 -6.50 4.46 -13.74
C SER A 17 -5.13 5.12 -13.48
N GLY A 18 -4.22 4.46 -12.76
CA GLY A 18 -2.86 4.95 -12.53
C GLY A 18 -2.70 5.91 -11.34
N LYS A 19 -3.70 6.02 -10.46
CA LYS A 19 -3.59 6.83 -9.23
C LYS A 19 -2.83 6.06 -8.15
N LYS A 20 -1.85 6.71 -7.51
CA LYS A 20 -1.12 6.14 -6.35
C LYS A 20 -2.06 5.89 -5.18
N MET A 21 -1.97 4.72 -4.55
CA MET A 21 -2.78 4.36 -3.38
C MET A 21 -2.13 4.75 -2.04
N GLY A 22 -1.79 6.03 -1.87
CA GLY A 22 -1.15 6.51 -0.63
C GLY A 22 -2.03 6.36 0.62
N THR A 23 -3.33 6.64 0.52
CA THR A 23 -4.26 6.53 1.67
C THR A 23 -4.46 5.09 2.12
N PRO A 24 -4.74 4.10 1.23
CA PRO A 24 -4.76 2.69 1.62
C PRO A 24 -3.46 2.21 2.29
N VAL A 25 -2.29 2.55 1.72
CA VAL A 25 -0.98 2.20 2.31
C VAL A 25 -0.85 2.75 3.74
N LYS A 26 -1.16 4.03 3.95
CA LYS A 26 -1.10 4.65 5.29
C LYS A 26 -2.00 3.93 6.29
N LYS A 27 -3.21 3.52 5.89
CA LYS A 27 -4.15 2.81 6.76
C LYS A 27 -3.65 1.42 7.13
N ILE A 28 -3.01 0.70 6.20
CA ILE A 28 -2.43 -0.63 6.47
C ILE A 28 -1.30 -0.54 7.48
N LEU A 29 -0.41 0.44 7.30
CA LEU A 29 0.67 0.70 8.25
C LEU A 29 0.13 1.08 9.64
N MET A 30 -1.08 1.65 9.73
CA MET A 30 -1.78 1.90 11.00
C MET A 30 -2.51 0.65 11.57
N GLY A 31 -2.33 -0.53 10.97
CA GLY A 31 -2.90 -1.80 11.43
C GLY A 31 -4.25 -2.18 10.81
N GLN A 32 -4.73 -1.49 9.78
CA GLN A 32 -5.96 -1.89 9.09
C GLN A 32 -5.71 -3.02 8.08
N GLN A 33 -6.65 -3.94 7.97
CA GLN A 33 -6.58 -5.04 6.98
C GLN A 33 -6.73 -4.50 5.54
N PRO A 34 -5.93 -4.98 4.56
CA PRO A 34 -5.97 -4.53 3.17
C PRO A 34 -7.37 -4.58 2.54
N ASP A 35 -8.10 -5.66 2.78
CA ASP A 35 -9.44 -5.90 2.22
C ASP A 35 -10.50 -4.92 2.73
N ARG A 36 -10.21 -4.18 3.81
CA ARG A 36 -11.11 -3.13 4.34
C ARG A 36 -10.82 -1.75 3.80
N VAL A 37 -9.66 -1.54 3.17
CA VAL A 37 -9.18 -0.19 2.80
C VAL A 37 -9.05 0.00 1.29
N ALA A 38 -9.06 -1.09 0.52
CA ALA A 38 -9.07 -1.07 -0.94
C ALA A 38 -9.89 -2.25 -1.48
N SER A 39 -10.51 -2.06 -2.64
CA SER A 39 -11.18 -3.13 -3.39
C SER A 39 -10.21 -3.64 -4.47
N PRO A 40 -9.88 -4.95 -4.51
CA PRO A 40 -9.00 -5.55 -5.51
C PRO A 40 -9.36 -5.21 -6.96
N ASP A 41 -10.66 -5.10 -7.27
CA ASP A 41 -11.17 -4.79 -8.61
C ASP A 41 -10.79 -3.39 -9.11
N THR A 42 -10.41 -2.50 -8.21
CA THR A 42 -9.97 -1.14 -8.55
C THR A 42 -8.46 -1.01 -8.71
N MET A 43 -7.73 -2.08 -8.40
CA MET A 43 -6.28 -2.11 -8.30
C MET A 43 -5.68 -2.65 -9.59
N ARG A 44 -4.55 -2.06 -10.01
CA ARG A 44 -3.76 -2.62 -11.11
C ARG A 44 -3.12 -3.96 -10.71
N ASN A 45 -2.69 -4.06 -9.46
CA ASN A 45 -2.14 -5.27 -8.88
C ASN A 45 -2.55 -5.35 -7.40
N PRO A 46 -3.50 -6.24 -7.03
CA PRO A 46 -3.92 -6.41 -5.64
C PRO A 46 -2.79 -6.83 -4.68
N ASP A 47 -1.80 -7.60 -5.14
CA ASP A 47 -0.74 -8.12 -4.28
C ASP A 47 0.27 -7.05 -3.85
N SER A 48 0.40 -5.97 -4.64
CA SER A 48 1.26 -4.83 -4.29
C SER A 48 0.91 -4.18 -2.95
N LEU A 49 -0.36 -4.25 -2.53
CA LEU A 49 -0.84 -3.64 -1.29
C LEU A 49 -0.72 -4.58 -0.08
N LYS A 50 -0.81 -5.90 -0.30
CA LYS A 50 -0.71 -6.91 0.76
C LYS A 50 0.66 -6.92 1.43
N ALA A 51 1.72 -6.60 0.68
CA ALA A 51 3.09 -6.51 1.19
C ALA A 51 3.24 -5.50 2.35
N PHE A 52 2.34 -4.51 2.45
CA PHE A 52 2.43 -3.50 3.49
C PHE A 52 2.03 -3.96 4.89
N GLN A 53 1.41 -5.14 5.02
CA GLN A 53 1.11 -5.74 6.32
C GLN A 53 2.38 -6.22 7.06
N ALA A 54 3.46 -6.48 6.33
CA ALA A 54 4.72 -6.95 6.90
C ALA A 54 5.66 -5.82 7.34
N PHE A 55 5.32 -4.55 7.05
CA PHE A 55 6.13 -3.41 7.47
C PHE A 55 5.74 -2.90 8.84
N GLU A 56 6.75 -2.63 9.66
CA GLU A 56 6.61 -1.96 10.93
C GLU A 56 6.91 -0.46 10.75
N VAL A 57 6.00 0.39 11.21
CA VAL A 57 6.13 1.87 11.18
C VAL A 57 6.54 2.43 12.53
#